data_AF-A0A349DUH3-F1
#
_entry.id   AF-A0A349DUH3-F1
#
_cell.length_a   1.000
_cell.length_b   1.000
_cell.length_c   1.000
_cell.angle_alpha   90.00
_cell.angle_beta   90.00
_cell.angle_gamma   90.00
#
_symmetry.space_group_name_H-M   'P 1'
#
loop_
_entity.id
_entity.type
_entity.pdbx_description
1 polymer ?
#
loop_
_entity_poly.entity_id
_entity_poly.type
_entity_poly.pdbx_seq_one_letter_code
_entity_poly.pdbx_strand_id
1 'polypeptide(L)'
;MNIELEEILVKSLDELTPLKTEFLNKYRKLIPLPDDQLTEAFDQAVVIFFANCHVGKITKLQAPFEKYIFAIAKRILNEEA
;
A
#
# COMPACT_ATOMS: atom_id res chain seq x y z
N MET A 1 2.72 -15.88 -14.04
CA MET A 1 3.01 -14.62 -13.33
C MET A 1 3.77 -13.72 -14.29
N ASN A 2 3.46 -12.43 -14.38
CA ASN A 2 4.11 -11.53 -15.34
C ASN A 2 5.48 -11.14 -14.78
N ILE A 3 6.57 -11.40 -15.52
CA ILE A 3 7.96 -11.22 -15.05
C ILE A 3 8.22 -9.76 -14.61
N GLU A 4 7.57 -8.81 -15.28
CA GLU A 4 7.63 -7.38 -14.93
C GLU A 4 7.08 -7.08 -13.53
N LEU A 5 6.03 -7.79 -13.10
CA LEU A 5 5.45 -7.59 -11.76
C LEU A 5 6.35 -8.18 -10.67
N GLU A 6 6.97 -9.34 -10.89
CA GLU A 6 7.89 -9.93 -9.90
C GLU A 6 9.10 -9.01 -9.64
N GLU A 7 9.70 -8.45 -10.69
CA GLU A 7 10.82 -7.51 -10.52
C GLU A 7 10.42 -6.24 -9.77
N ILE A 8 9.22 -5.71 -10.04
CA ILE A 8 8.67 -4.57 -9.30
C ILE A 8 8.48 -4.95 -7.83
N LEU A 9 7.84 -6.08 -7.54
CA LEU A 9 7.55 -6.52 -6.18
C LEU A 9 8.83 -6.75 -5.36
N VAL A 10 9.88 -7.29 -5.97
CA VAL A 10 11.19 -7.48 -5.32
C VAL A 10 11.89 -6.15 -5.05
N LYS A 11 11.91 -5.22 -6.02
CA LYS A 11 12.51 -3.88 -5.84
C LYS A 11 11.72 -3.01 -4.85
N SER A 12 10.40 -3.17 -4.82
CA SER A 12 9.50 -2.38 -3.97
C SER A 12 9.64 -2.71 -2.48
N LEU A 13 10.17 -3.87 -2.10
CA LEU A 13 10.35 -4.24 -0.68
C LEU A 13 11.31 -3.29 0.05
N ASP A 14 12.41 -2.89 -0.61
CA ASP A 14 13.37 -1.93 -0.06
C ASP A 14 12.76 -0.51 0.05
N GLU A 15 11.75 -0.21 -0.77
CA GLU A 15 11.05 1.08 -0.81
C GLU A 15 9.89 1.18 0.20
N LEU A 16 9.48 0.09 0.84
CA LEU A 16 8.31 0.09 1.74
C LEU A 16 8.51 0.97 2.98
N THR A 17 9.72 1.02 3.56
CA THR A 17 9.97 1.81 4.78
C THR A 17 9.91 3.32 4.52
N PRO A 18 10.57 3.86 3.48
CA PRO A 18 10.38 5.24 3.05
C PRO A 18 8.91 5.55 2.72
N LEU A 19 8.25 4.65 1.99
CA LEU A 19 6.86 4.82 1.57
C LEU A 19 5.88 4.86 2.76
N LYS A 20 6.10 4.02 3.78
CA LYS A 20 5.35 4.03 5.04
C LYS A 20 5.52 5.36 5.76
N THR A 21 6.75 5.87 5.80
CA THR A 21 7.05 7.17 6.42
C THR A 21 6.32 8.31 5.69
N GLU A 22 6.30 8.29 4.36
CA GLU A 22 5.52 9.25 3.56
C GLU A 22 4.02 9.15 3.85
N PHE A 23 3.48 7.93 3.87
CA PHE A 23 2.08 7.67 4.19
C PHE A 23 1.70 8.27 5.55
N LEU A 24 2.44 7.92 6.60
CA LEU A 24 2.18 8.43 7.96
C LEU A 24 2.24 9.96 8.00
N ASN A 25 3.26 10.57 7.40
CA ASN A 25 3.40 12.03 7.37
C ASN A 25 2.24 12.73 6.66
N LYS A 26 1.72 12.12 5.59
CA LYS A 26 0.60 12.65 4.81
C LYS A 26 -0.73 12.51 5.56
N TYR A 27 -1.00 11.34 6.12
CA TYR A 27 -2.32 11.01 6.67
C TYR A 27 -2.50 11.36 8.15
N ARG A 28 -1.43 11.48 8.94
CA ARG A 28 -1.50 11.93 10.35
C ARG A 28 -2.15 13.30 10.54
N LYS A 29 -2.12 14.15 9.51
CA LYS A 29 -2.73 15.50 9.52
C LYS A 29 -4.16 15.52 8.99
N LEU A 30 -4.56 14.48 8.25
CA LEU A 30 -5.83 14.41 7.54
C LEU A 30 -6.84 13.52 8.24
N ILE A 31 -6.36 12.54 8.99
CA ILE A 31 -7.16 11.52 9.64
C ILE A 31 -6.82 11.55 11.13
N PRO A 32 -7.79 11.82 12.03
CA PRO A 32 -7.56 11.92 13.47
C PRO A 32 -7.49 10.53 14.12
N LEU A 33 -6.71 9.62 13.53
CA LEU A 33 -6.45 8.28 14.05
C LEU A 33 -5.02 8.21 14.60
N PRO A 34 -4.77 7.38 15.62
CA PRO A 34 -3.41 7.24 16.14
C PRO A 34 -2.49 6.54 15.14
N ASP A 35 -1.18 6.83 15.26
CA ASP A 35 -0.17 6.40 14.28
C ASP A 35 -0.05 4.88 14.14
N ASP A 36 -0.46 4.12 15.16
CA ASP A 36 -0.55 2.67 15.17
C ASP A 36 -1.61 2.15 14.18
N GLN A 37 -2.81 2.76 14.16
CA GLN A 37 -3.86 2.41 13.21
C GLN A 37 -3.49 2.81 11.78
N LEU A 38 -2.85 3.97 11.60
CA LEU A 38 -2.33 4.37 10.28
C LEU A 38 -1.25 3.41 9.79
N THR A 39 -0.40 2.94 10.70
CA THR A 39 0.63 1.92 10.43
C THR A 39 0.00 0.60 10.03
N GLU A 40 -0.98 0.13 10.80
CA GLU A 40 -1.68 -1.13 10.53
C GLU A 40 -2.39 -1.10 9.17
N ALA A 41 -3.12 -0.03 8.86
CA ALA A 41 -3.78 0.12 7.57
C ALA A 41 -2.79 0.13 6.39
N PHE A 42 -1.60 0.72 6.57
CA PHE A 42 -0.55 0.66 5.56
C PHE A 42 -0.03 -0.78 5.35
N ASP A 43 0.29 -1.47 6.44
CA ASP A 43 0.83 -2.83 6.39
C ASP A 43 -0.19 -3.81 5.77
N GLN A 44 -1.47 -3.68 6.14
CA GLN A 44 -2.57 -4.42 5.51
C GLN A 44 -2.71 -4.09 4.02
N ALA A 45 -2.58 -2.81 3.63
CA ALA A 45 -2.67 -2.40 2.24
C ALA A 45 -1.56 -2.98 1.36
N VAL A 46 -0.34 -3.08 1.90
CA VAL A 46 0.77 -3.80 1.25
C VAL A 46 0.38 -5.26 1.02
N VAL A 47 -0.05 -5.98 2.06
CA VAL A 47 -0.45 -7.39 1.94
C VAL A 47 -1.54 -7.59 0.89
N ILE A 48 -2.59 -6.76 0.90
CA ILE A 48 -3.69 -6.83 -0.05
C ILE A 48 -3.21 -6.55 -1.49
N PHE A 49 -2.34 -5.56 -1.67
CA PHE A 49 -1.79 -5.23 -2.99
C PHE A 49 -1.02 -6.43 -3.56
N PHE A 50 -0.07 -6.98 -2.80
CA PHE A 50 0.73 -8.13 -3.22
C PHE A 50 -0.14 -9.38 -3.46
N ALA A 51 -1.13 -9.64 -2.60
CA ALA A 51 -2.07 -10.72 -2.79
C ALA A 51 -2.85 -10.58 -4.11
N ASN A 52 -3.35 -9.37 -4.41
CA ASN A 52 -4.06 -9.09 -5.66
C ASN A 52 -3.18 -9.23 -6.91
N CYS A 53 -1.90 -8.87 -6.83
CA CYS A 53 -0.92 -9.15 -7.88
C CYS A 53 -0.72 -10.66 -8.07
N HIS A 54 -0.56 -11.40 -6.98
CA HIS A 54 -0.30 -12.85 -7.01
C HIS A 54 -1.47 -13.64 -7.60
N VAL A 55 -2.72 -13.30 -7.23
CA VAL A 55 -3.92 -13.96 -7.77
C VAL A 55 -4.33 -13.44 -9.15
N GLY A 56 -3.54 -12.55 -9.77
CA GLY A 56 -3.81 -12.03 -11.11
C GLY A 56 -4.99 -11.06 -11.19
N LYS A 57 -5.46 -10.50 -10.07
CA LYS A 57 -6.45 -9.40 -10.08
C LYS A 57 -5.83 -8.09 -10.57
N ILE A 58 -4.53 -7.91 -10.33
CA ILE A 58 -3.72 -6.84 -10.89
C ILE A 58 -2.69 -7.47 -11.82
N THR A 59 -2.92 -7.36 -13.13
CA THR A 59 -2.04 -7.92 -14.16
C THR A 59 -1.11 -6.88 -14.77
N LYS A 60 -1.43 -5.59 -14.62
CA LYS A 60 -0.64 -4.45 -15.06
C LYS A 60 -0.93 -3.23 -14.18
N LEU A 61 0.13 -2.52 -13.77
CA LEU A 61 0.00 -1.26 -13.07
C LEU A 61 -0.25 -0.13 -14.07
N GLN A 62 -1.34 0.63 -13.86
CA GLN A 62 -1.64 1.83 -14.65
C GLN A 62 -1.12 3.12 -13.97
N ALA A 63 -0.62 2.99 -12.74
CA ALA A 63 -0.08 4.04 -11.92
C ALA A 63 1.09 3.48 -11.07
N PRO A 64 1.92 4.32 -10.44
CA PRO A 64 2.92 3.85 -9.48
C PRO A 64 2.29 3.00 -8.38
N PHE A 65 2.96 1.93 -7.96
CA PHE A 65 2.44 0.97 -6.98
C PHE A 65 2.07 1.64 -5.64
N GLU A 66 2.82 2.67 -5.25
CA GLU A 66 2.60 3.55 -4.11
C GLU A 66 1.15 4.08 -4.05
N LYS A 67 0.62 4.50 -5.21
CA LYS A 67 -0.75 5.04 -5.29
C LYS A 67 -1.80 3.97 -5.03
N TYR A 68 -1.53 2.72 -5.40
CA TYR A 68 -2.42 1.60 -5.08
C TYR A 68 -2.40 1.30 -3.59
N ILE A 69 -1.21 1.22 -2.98
CA ILE A 69 -1.07 1.01 -1.54
C ILE A 69 -1.81 2.11 -0.76
N PHE A 70 -1.60 3.38 -1.11
CA PHE A 70 -2.24 4.50 -0.42
C PHE A 70 -3.77 4.50 -0.59
N ALA A 71 -4.26 4.11 -1.78
CA ALA A 71 -5.69 4.01 -2.03
C ALA A 71 -6.34 2.87 -1.21
N ILE A 72 -5.67 1.71 -1.12
CA ILE A 72 -6.14 0.59 -0.30
C ILE A 72 -6.10 0.96 1.19
N ALA A 73 -5.00 1.55 1.66
CA ALA A 73 -4.87 1.98 3.06
C ALA A 73 -5.94 3.00 3.44
N LYS A 74 -6.18 4.01 2.59
CA LYS A 74 -7.27 4.98 2.80
C LYS A 74 -8.64 4.30 2.85
N ARG A 75 -8.85 3.26 2.06
CA ARG A 75 -10.11 2.51 2.05
C ARG A 75 -10.30 1.75 3.37
N ILE A 76 -9.26 1.08 3.88
CA ILE A 76 -9.29 0.39 5.18
C ILE A 76 -9.67 1.38 6.28
N LEU A 77 -8.97 2.52 6.35
CA LEU A 77 -9.23 3.55 7.37
C LEU A 77 -10.64 4.14 7.31
N ASN A 78 -11.28 4.15 6.13
CA ASN A 78 -12.66 4.61 5.97
C ASN A 78 -13.72 3.53 6.29
N GLU A 79 -13.36 2.26 6.23
CA GLU A 79 -14.25 1.14 6.58
C GLU A 79 -14.22 0.85 8.09
N GLU A 80 -13.13 1.21 8.79
CA GLU A 80 -12.98 1.07 10.25
C GLU A 80 -13.40 2.30 11.07
N ALA A 81 -13.63 3.46 10.42
CA ALA A 81 -14.03 4.73 11.06
C ALA A 81 -15.56 4.94 11.08
#